data_AF-A0A2N6Q034-F1
#
_entry.id   AF-A0A2N6Q034-F1
#
_cell.length_a   1.000
_cell.length_b   1.000
_cell.length_c   1.000
_cell.angle_alpha   90.00
_cell.angle_beta   90.00
_cell.angle_gamma   90.00
#
_symmetry.space_group_name_H-M   'P 1'
#
loop_
_entity.id
_entity.type
_entity.pdbx_description
1 polymer ?
#
loop_
_entity_poly.entity_id
_entity_poly.type
_entity_poly.pdbx_seq_one_letter_code
_entity_poly.pdbx_strand_id
1 'polypeptide(L)'
;MTRRHLLPAAALLLGGPLLLGGCAAVEGLVHKQSTTTFDDADAFRADTPVDADWVPDDATALTLRTSTIEDADDAVLLLTSTTALPDDCVETERTSAPTWTLDDGPSAYEAKTVFVCGDWSVIPSDDGWFGWTPNSDEEKASARS
;
A
#
# COMPACT_ATOMS: atom_id res chain seq x y z
N MET A 1 7.76 70.40 -15.17
CA MET A 1 6.46 69.95 -15.70
C MET A 1 6.52 68.43 -15.82
N THR A 2 6.28 67.68 -14.74
CA THR A 2 4.97 67.18 -14.26
C THR A 2 4.30 66.21 -15.23
N ARG A 3 4.41 64.91 -14.97
CA ARG A 3 3.23 64.03 -14.97
C ARG A 3 3.49 62.80 -14.10
N ARG A 4 2.91 62.86 -12.89
CA ARG A 4 2.66 61.70 -12.04
C ARG A 4 1.56 60.89 -12.71
N HIS A 5 1.81 59.62 -12.98
CA HIS A 5 0.77 58.64 -13.24
C HIS A 5 0.67 57.74 -12.02
N LEU A 6 -0.45 57.90 -11.31
CA LEU A 6 -0.92 57.06 -10.22
C LEU A 6 -1.87 55.99 -10.79
N LEU A 7 -1.89 54.84 -10.11
CA LEU A 7 -2.91 53.77 -10.05
C LEU A 7 -2.75 52.57 -11.02
N PRO A 8 -3.22 51.35 -10.65
CA PRO A 8 -3.80 50.88 -9.37
C PRO A 8 -3.10 49.63 -8.78
N ALA A 9 -3.41 49.36 -7.50
CA ALA A 9 -3.02 48.16 -6.77
C ALA A 9 -3.72 46.91 -7.33
N ALA A 10 -2.91 45.92 -7.74
CA ALA A 10 -3.39 44.56 -7.98
C ALA A 10 -3.10 43.73 -6.73
N ALA A 11 -4.10 43.57 -5.86
CA ALA A 11 -4.08 42.58 -4.80
C ALA A 11 -4.23 41.19 -5.43
N LEU A 12 -3.11 40.51 -5.70
CA LEU A 12 -3.11 39.09 -6.01
C LEU A 12 -3.31 38.31 -4.70
N LEU A 13 -4.56 37.96 -4.42
CA LEU A 13 -4.90 36.85 -3.54
C LEU A 13 -4.47 35.56 -4.24
N LEU A 14 -3.23 35.13 -4.04
CA LEU A 14 -2.78 33.79 -4.36
C LEU A 14 -3.26 32.85 -3.24
N GLY A 15 -4.55 32.51 -3.27
CA GLY A 15 -5.04 31.28 -2.66
C GLY A 15 -4.50 30.13 -3.48
N GLY A 16 -3.33 29.60 -3.10
CA GLY A 16 -2.79 28.38 -3.68
C GLY A 16 -3.70 27.21 -3.28
N PRO A 17 -4.16 26.37 -4.24
CA PRO A 17 -4.87 25.16 -3.90
C PRO A 17 -3.91 24.25 -3.11
N LEU A 18 -4.37 23.78 -1.96
CA LEU A 18 -3.75 22.66 -1.26
C LEU A 18 -3.80 21.46 -2.19
N LEU A 19 -2.69 21.17 -2.86
CA LEU A 19 -2.48 19.91 -3.57
C LEU A 19 -2.19 18.83 -2.52
N LEU A 20 -3.24 18.29 -1.90
CA LEU A 20 -3.19 17.03 -1.15
C LEU A 20 -3.37 15.86 -2.14
N GLY A 21 -2.57 15.85 -3.20
CA GLY A 21 -2.48 14.72 -4.13
C GLY A 21 -1.18 13.99 -3.84
N GLY A 22 -1.28 12.84 -3.17
CA GLY A 22 -0.14 11.97 -2.87
C GLY A 22 0.57 11.58 -4.16
N CYS A 23 1.89 11.71 -4.19
CA CYS A 23 2.69 11.35 -5.35
C CYS A 23 3.00 9.85 -5.27
N ALA A 24 2.18 9.01 -5.92
CA ALA A 24 2.56 7.62 -6.14
C ALA A 24 3.86 7.57 -6.96
N ALA A 25 4.96 7.12 -6.34
CA ALA A 25 6.24 6.97 -7.01
C ALA A 25 6.43 5.52 -7.46
N VAL A 26 6.64 5.30 -8.76
CA VAL A 26 6.99 3.98 -9.30
C VAL A 26 8.50 3.81 -9.24
N GLU A 27 8.99 2.94 -8.37
CA GLU A 27 10.43 2.74 -8.14
C GLU A 27 11.07 1.71 -9.07
N GLY A 28 10.28 1.04 -9.92
CA GLY A 28 10.84 0.21 -10.99
C GLY A 28 9.84 -0.68 -11.71
N LEU A 29 10.03 -0.81 -13.03
CA LEU A 29 9.48 -1.87 -13.85
C LEU A 29 10.60 -2.86 -14.14
N VAL A 30 10.79 -3.82 -13.24
CA VAL A 30 11.85 -4.81 -13.33
C VAL A 30 11.20 -6.20 -13.23
N HIS A 31 11.52 -7.10 -14.15
CA HIS A 31 11.05 -8.50 -14.13
C HIS A 31 9.53 -8.69 -13.93
N LYS A 32 8.72 -8.03 -14.77
CA LYS A 32 7.24 -8.13 -14.77
C LYS A 32 6.59 -7.78 -13.42
N GLN A 33 7.21 -6.86 -12.68
CA GLN A 33 6.71 -6.34 -11.42
C GLN A 33 6.65 -4.81 -11.48
N SER A 34 5.70 -4.23 -10.77
CA SER A 34 5.61 -2.79 -10.50
C SER A 34 5.66 -2.58 -9.00
N THR A 35 6.54 -1.72 -8.52
CA THR A 35 6.55 -1.27 -7.12
C THR A 35 6.10 0.18 -7.06
N THR A 36 5.12 0.45 -6.21
CA THR A 36 4.52 1.76 -6.00
C THR A 36 4.48 2.06 -4.51
N THR A 37 4.83 3.27 -4.13
CA THR A 37 4.73 3.75 -2.74
C THR A 37 3.58 4.73 -2.58
N PHE A 38 2.99 4.75 -1.38
CA PHE A 38 1.92 5.66 -0.99
C PHE A 38 2.21 6.24 0.39
N ASP A 39 1.91 7.53 0.56
CA ASP A 39 2.15 8.22 1.84
C ASP A 39 1.23 7.67 2.94
N ASP A 40 -0.04 7.39 2.61
CA ASP A 40 -1.07 6.97 3.55
C ASP A 40 -2.16 6.06 2.92
N ALA A 41 -3.03 5.52 3.78
CA ALA A 41 -4.12 4.62 3.42
C ALA A 41 -5.12 5.25 2.43
N ASP A 42 -5.37 6.56 2.54
CA ASP A 42 -6.29 7.27 1.63
C ASP A 42 -5.72 7.35 0.21
N ALA A 43 -4.43 7.70 0.08
CA ALA A 43 -3.72 7.69 -1.19
C ALA A 43 -3.69 6.28 -1.80
N PHE A 44 -3.40 5.25 -1.00
CA PHE A 44 -3.44 3.86 -1.45
C PHE A 44 -4.81 3.50 -2.05
N ARG A 45 -5.90 3.72 -1.29
CA ARG A 45 -7.26 3.36 -1.75
C ARG A 45 -7.73 4.16 -2.96
N ALA A 46 -7.25 5.39 -3.13
CA ALA A 46 -7.61 6.23 -4.27
C ALA A 46 -6.88 5.84 -5.56
N ASP A 47 -5.62 5.39 -5.45
CA ASP A 47 -4.70 5.31 -6.59
C ASP A 47 -4.37 3.87 -7.02
N THR A 48 -4.87 2.84 -6.31
CA THR A 48 -4.72 1.44 -6.71
C THR A 48 -6.05 0.68 -6.79
N PRO A 49 -6.23 -0.24 -7.76
CA PRO A 49 -7.38 -1.14 -7.80
C PRO A 49 -7.22 -2.37 -6.89
N VAL A 50 -6.09 -2.52 -6.20
CA VAL A 50 -5.83 -3.67 -5.33
C VAL A 50 -6.76 -3.65 -4.11
N ASP A 51 -7.52 -4.71 -3.95
CA ASP A 51 -8.41 -4.90 -2.80
C ASP A 51 -7.62 -5.40 -1.59
N ALA A 52 -7.53 -4.58 -0.55
CA ALA A 52 -6.82 -4.86 0.70
C ALA A 52 -7.56 -4.24 1.89
N ASP A 53 -8.81 -4.64 2.10
CA ASP A 53 -9.68 -4.16 3.19
C ASP A 53 -9.09 -4.27 4.61
N TRP A 54 -8.07 -5.12 4.80
CA TRP A 54 -7.37 -5.27 6.06
C TRP A 54 -6.45 -4.11 6.42
N VAL A 55 -6.12 -3.22 5.47
CA VAL A 55 -5.24 -2.06 5.68
C VAL A 55 -5.89 -1.09 6.66
N PRO A 56 -5.27 -0.84 7.84
CA PRO A 56 -5.82 0.09 8.82
C PRO A 56 -5.86 1.54 8.32
N ASP A 57 -6.79 2.34 8.85
CA ASP A 57 -6.95 3.74 8.45
C ASP A 57 -5.78 4.65 8.87
N ASP A 58 -5.00 4.27 9.88
CA ASP A 58 -3.78 4.98 10.29
C ASP A 58 -2.53 4.53 9.51
N ALA A 59 -2.68 3.66 8.49
CA ALA A 59 -1.54 3.15 7.75
C ALA A 59 -0.81 4.26 6.99
N THR A 60 0.51 4.22 7.07
CA THR A 60 1.43 5.15 6.40
C THR A 60 2.58 4.40 5.75
N ALA A 61 3.33 5.07 4.87
CA ALA A 61 4.52 4.53 4.21
C ALA A 61 4.25 3.16 3.55
N LEU A 62 3.17 3.08 2.77
CA LEU A 62 2.77 1.84 2.14
C LEU A 62 3.64 1.58 0.92
N THR A 63 4.22 0.39 0.84
CA THR A 63 4.96 -0.09 -0.34
C THR A 63 4.21 -1.29 -0.92
N LEU A 64 3.59 -1.09 -2.07
CA LEU A 64 2.89 -2.13 -2.82
C LEU A 64 3.77 -2.62 -3.96
N ARG A 65 3.88 -3.93 -4.12
CA ARG A 65 4.42 -4.54 -5.34
C ARG A 65 3.42 -5.51 -5.94
N THR A 66 3.17 -5.36 -7.24
CA THR A 66 2.25 -6.20 -8.02
C THR A 66 2.91 -6.76 -9.27
N SER A 67 2.31 -7.82 -9.81
CA SER A 67 2.62 -8.31 -11.16
C SER A 67 2.25 -7.29 -12.24
N THR A 68 3.01 -7.24 -13.33
CA THR A 68 2.61 -6.54 -14.57
C THR A 68 2.15 -7.52 -15.65
N ILE A 69 1.94 -8.79 -15.30
CA ILE A 69 1.34 -9.79 -16.19
C ILE A 69 -0.17 -9.59 -16.15
N GLU A 70 -0.83 -9.63 -17.31
CA GLU A 70 -2.29 -9.59 -17.37
C GLU A 70 -2.91 -10.73 -16.54
N ASP A 71 -3.97 -10.42 -15.80
CA ASP A 71 -4.74 -11.35 -14.96
C ASP A 71 -3.95 -12.04 -13.83
N ALA A 72 -2.80 -11.48 -13.41
CA ALA A 72 -2.07 -11.94 -12.23
C ALA A 72 -2.47 -11.14 -10.99
N ASP A 73 -2.97 -11.83 -9.96
CA ASP A 73 -3.43 -11.23 -8.70
C ASP A 73 -2.33 -11.20 -7.61
N ASP A 74 -1.08 -11.48 -7.99
CA ASP A 74 0.04 -11.51 -7.06
C ASP A 74 0.35 -10.09 -6.57
N ALA A 75 0.26 -9.90 -5.25
CA ALA A 75 0.55 -8.64 -4.59
C ALA A 75 1.26 -8.88 -3.25
N VAL A 76 2.17 -7.97 -2.92
CA VAL A 76 2.78 -7.85 -1.59
C VAL A 76 2.69 -6.40 -1.12
N LEU A 77 2.39 -6.22 0.16
CA LEU A 77 2.17 -4.91 0.75
C LEU A 77 2.88 -4.83 2.10
N LEU A 78 3.76 -3.84 2.25
CA LEU A 78 4.35 -3.46 3.53
C LEU A 78 3.78 -2.10 3.94
N LEU A 79 3.44 -1.93 5.21
CA LEU A 79 2.97 -0.66 5.75
C LEU A 79 3.37 -0.46 7.22
N THR A 80 3.38 0.80 7.63
CA THR A 80 3.51 1.23 9.02
C THR A 80 2.13 1.50 9.61
N SER A 81 1.82 0.94 10.77
CA SER A 81 0.57 1.18 11.51
C SER A 81 0.72 0.71 12.95
N THR A 82 0.03 1.38 13.88
CA THR A 82 -0.07 0.93 15.27
C THR A 82 -1.40 0.24 15.58
N THR A 83 -2.32 0.27 14.62
CA THR A 83 -3.65 -0.31 14.74
C THR A 83 -3.60 -1.81 14.52
N ALA A 84 -4.34 -2.55 15.34
CA ALA A 84 -4.51 -3.99 15.17
C ALA A 84 -5.27 -4.30 13.88
N LEU A 85 -5.07 -5.50 13.33
CA LEU A 85 -5.86 -5.98 12.19
C LEU A 85 -7.35 -6.08 12.56
N PRO A 86 -8.26 -6.00 11.57
CA PRO A 86 -9.69 -6.24 11.77
C PRO A 86 -10.00 -7.57 12.47
N ASP A 87 -11.11 -7.61 13.24
CA ASP A 87 -11.51 -8.77 14.03
C ASP A 87 -11.87 -10.02 13.20
N ASP A 88 -12.14 -9.85 11.90
CA ASP A 88 -12.44 -10.94 10.96
C ASP A 88 -11.18 -11.58 10.34
N CYS A 89 -9.99 -11.03 10.61
CA CYS A 89 -8.72 -11.67 10.32
C CYS A 89 -8.47 -12.85 11.27
N VAL A 90 -8.25 -14.04 10.72
CA VAL A 90 -8.10 -15.27 11.52
C VAL A 90 -6.65 -15.73 11.54
N GLU A 91 -6.08 -15.97 12.73
CA GLU A 91 -4.75 -16.55 12.85
C GLU A 91 -4.76 -18.06 12.53
N THR A 92 -3.88 -18.49 11.62
CA THR A 92 -3.73 -19.89 11.20
C THR A 92 -2.27 -20.24 10.91
N GLU A 93 -1.97 -21.53 10.69
CA GLU A 93 -0.65 -21.97 10.23
C GLU A 93 -0.38 -21.46 8.82
N ARG A 94 0.85 -21.00 8.58
CA ARG A 94 1.23 -20.47 7.27
C ARG A 94 1.30 -21.59 6.22
N THR A 95 0.49 -21.49 5.18
CA THR A 95 0.46 -22.44 4.06
C THR A 95 1.10 -21.89 2.77
N SER A 96 1.28 -20.57 2.66
CA SER A 96 1.84 -19.90 1.47
C SER A 96 2.99 -18.96 1.82
N ALA A 97 3.74 -18.53 0.81
CA ALA A 97 4.76 -17.49 0.93
C ALA A 97 4.67 -16.56 -0.28
N PRO A 98 5.06 -15.28 -0.16
CA PRO A 98 4.99 -14.34 -1.27
C PRO A 98 5.93 -14.76 -2.40
N THR A 99 5.53 -14.51 -3.64
CA THR A 99 6.41 -14.68 -4.81
C THR A 99 7.60 -13.69 -4.78
N TRP A 100 7.44 -12.52 -4.14
CA TRP A 100 8.46 -11.49 -4.04
C TRP A 100 8.66 -11.00 -2.62
N THR A 101 9.91 -10.69 -2.27
CA THR A 101 10.24 -9.97 -1.03
C THR A 101 10.29 -8.47 -1.29
N LEU A 102 9.92 -7.69 -0.28
CA LEU A 102 10.24 -6.27 -0.20
C LEU A 102 11.53 -6.11 0.62
N ASP A 103 12.40 -5.18 0.24
CA ASP A 103 13.74 -5.06 0.83
C ASP A 103 13.68 -4.75 2.34
N ASP A 104 12.70 -3.97 2.76
CA ASP A 104 12.44 -3.62 4.17
C ASP A 104 11.35 -4.50 4.83
N GLY A 105 10.89 -5.54 4.13
CA GLY A 105 9.85 -6.44 4.62
C GLY A 105 10.41 -7.56 5.50
N PRO A 106 9.62 -8.08 6.46
CA PRO A 106 9.99 -9.26 7.22
C PRO A 106 10.07 -10.51 6.33
N SER A 107 10.80 -11.53 6.80
CA SER A 107 10.86 -12.83 6.11
C SER A 107 9.59 -13.65 6.35
N ALA A 108 8.68 -13.68 5.37
CA ALA A 108 7.49 -14.53 5.44
C ALA A 108 7.80 -16.02 5.61
N TYR A 109 8.97 -16.49 5.15
CA TYR A 109 9.39 -17.89 5.32
C TYR A 109 9.67 -18.27 6.78
N GLU A 110 10.03 -17.29 7.61
CA GLU A 110 10.31 -17.50 9.05
C GLU A 110 9.03 -17.48 9.89
N ALA A 111 7.95 -16.89 9.37
CA ALA A 111 6.65 -16.90 10.00
C ALA A 111 6.05 -18.31 9.98
N LYS A 112 5.62 -18.79 11.16
CA LYS A 112 4.90 -20.07 11.31
C LYS A 112 3.40 -19.91 11.27
N THR A 113 2.91 -18.77 11.75
CA THR A 113 1.50 -18.39 11.72
C THR A 113 1.33 -17.08 10.95
N VAL A 114 0.13 -16.91 10.38
CA VAL A 114 -0.30 -15.71 9.65
C VAL A 114 -1.73 -15.38 10.05
N PHE A 115 -2.11 -14.12 9.90
CA PHE A 115 -3.50 -13.69 9.88
C PHE A 115 -4.04 -13.80 8.45
N VAL A 116 -5.15 -14.48 8.27
CA VAL A 116 -5.84 -14.56 6.99
C VAL A 116 -6.96 -13.54 6.98
N CYS A 117 -6.77 -12.51 6.16
CA CYS A 117 -7.67 -11.37 6.01
C CYS A 117 -8.22 -11.35 4.59
N GLY A 118 -9.33 -12.06 4.36
CA GLY A 118 -9.91 -12.25 3.02
C GLY A 118 -8.97 -13.02 2.09
N ASP A 119 -8.35 -12.31 1.16
CA ASP A 119 -7.44 -12.87 0.14
C ASP A 119 -5.96 -12.73 0.53
N TRP A 120 -5.69 -12.18 1.70
CA TRP A 120 -4.35 -11.86 2.17
C TRP A 120 -3.92 -12.74 3.33
N SER A 121 -2.66 -13.17 3.28
CA SER A 121 -1.91 -13.62 4.45
C SER A 121 -1.11 -12.44 4.99
N VAL A 122 -1.24 -12.14 6.27
CA VAL A 122 -0.64 -10.97 6.92
C VAL A 122 0.15 -11.38 8.14
N ILE A 123 1.34 -10.79 8.32
CA ILE A 123 2.20 -10.96 9.49
C ILE A 123 2.61 -9.60 10.05
N PRO A 124 2.96 -9.50 11.34
CA PRO A 124 3.56 -8.28 11.87
C PRO A 124 4.90 -7.98 11.17
N SER A 125 5.15 -6.69 10.95
CA SER A 125 6.48 -6.14 10.64
C SER A 125 7.01 -5.35 11.85
N ASP A 126 8.19 -4.74 11.74
CA ASP A 126 8.81 -3.99 12.84
C ASP A 126 7.92 -2.82 13.30
N ASP A 127 7.28 -2.11 12.36
CA ASP A 127 6.48 -0.90 12.62
C ASP A 127 5.03 -1.00 12.10
N GLY A 128 4.56 -2.20 11.78
CA GLY A 128 3.19 -2.39 11.26
C GLY A 128 2.93 -3.80 10.75
N TRP A 129 2.55 -3.89 9.48
CA TRP A 129 2.05 -5.12 8.87
C TRP A 129 2.67 -5.39 7.51
N PHE A 130 2.86 -6.67 7.21
CA PHE A 130 3.31 -7.17 5.92
C PHE A 130 2.35 -8.23 5.41
N GLY A 131 1.76 -8.00 4.25
CA GLY A 131 0.76 -8.87 3.64
C GLY A 131 1.16 -9.37 2.26
N TRP A 132 0.67 -10.55 1.88
CA TRP A 132 0.76 -11.07 0.51
C TRP A 132 -0.50 -11.86 0.11
N THR A 133 -0.79 -11.87 -1.18
CA THR A 133 -1.80 -12.77 -1.74
C THR A 133 -1.18 -14.15 -1.97
N PRO A 134 -1.82 -15.27 -1.54
CA PRO A 134 -1.36 -16.62 -1.85
C PRO A 134 -1.36 -16.88 -3.36
N ASN A 135 -0.38 -17.65 -3.86
CA ASN A 135 -0.07 -17.72 -5.28
C ASN A 135 -0.93 -18.74 -6.07
N SER A 136 -1.82 -19.48 -5.40
CA SER A 136 -2.76 -20.39 -6.07
C SER A 136 -4.11 -20.46 -5.35
N ASP A 137 -5.15 -20.82 -6.10
CA ASP A 137 -6.49 -21.02 -5.52
C ASP A 137 -6.52 -22.10 -4.44
N GLU A 138 -5.66 -23.12 -4.55
CA GLU A 138 -5.49 -24.15 -3.53
C GLU A 138 -4.86 -23.59 -2.25
N GLU A 139 -3.84 -22.74 -2.37
CA GLU A 139 -3.24 -22.03 -1.23
C GLU A 139 -4.23 -21.03 -0.61
N LYS A 140 -5.01 -20.30 -1.42
CA LYS A 140 -6.09 -19.42 -0.94
C LYS A 140 -7.15 -20.21 -0.18
N ALA A 141 -7.59 -21.36 -0.71
CA ALA A 141 -8.55 -22.23 -0.05
C ALA A 141 -8.01 -22.80 1.26
N SER A 142 -6.73 -23.20 1.29
CA SER A 142 -6.07 -23.75 2.49
C SER A 142 -5.82 -22.69 3.55
N ALA A 143 -5.61 -21.42 3.17
CA ALA A 143 -5.47 -20.31 4.10
C ALA A 143 -6.80 -20.01 4.82
N ARG A 144 -7.94 -20.20 4.14
CA ARG A 144 -9.28 -19.90 4.68
C ARG A 144 -9.93 -21.05 5.45
N SER A 145 -9.33 -22.26 5.46
CA SER A 145 -9.88 -23.48 6.07
C SER A 145 -9.42 -23.69 7.50
#